data_AF-A0AAN8CQP6-F1
#
_entry.id   AF-A0AAN8CQP6-F1
#
_cell.length_a   1.000
_cell.length_b   1.000
_cell.length_c   1.000
_cell.angle_alpha   90.00
_cell.angle_beta   90.00
_cell.angle_gamma   90.00
#
_symmetry.space_group_name_H-M   'P 1'
#
loop_
_entity.id
_entity.type
_entity.pdbx_description
1 polymer ?
#
loop_
_entity_poly.entity_id
_entity_poly.type
_entity_poly.pdbx_seq_one_letter_code
_entity_poly.pdbx_strand_id
1 'polypeptide(L)'
;MYALATDKTDLLQLILKHRWIPRQDAATRKCSAPHHPGKAVLKLPEVRDLLCVALNQVHFAACWLPLLLKAGLEPSLLLQPHMLEQADGEVLNYLLDFVNWSTLSPPLKHVLDRRRAEKTWEPCPHFDSIPCLSHMCRLQVRVVLGSDSLMGTDVVERLPVPSLLNGFLQFRDISEPLYTHSPQSSPLSERMHEYESTHQHRHVL
;
A
#
# COMPACT_ATOMS: atom_id res chain seq x y z
N MET A 1 -10.56 8.88 -8.14
CA MET A 1 -10.67 8.15 -6.85
C MET A 1 -10.19 9.05 -5.73
N TYR A 2 -11.05 9.89 -5.15
CA TYR A 2 -10.65 10.78 -4.05
C TYR A 2 -10.27 10.04 -2.76
N ALA A 3 -10.66 8.76 -2.61
CA ALA A 3 -10.43 7.94 -1.42
C ALA A 3 -8.95 7.70 -1.05
N LEU A 4 -8.02 7.92 -1.98
CA LEU A 4 -6.57 7.78 -1.74
C LEU A 4 -5.90 9.10 -1.33
N ALA A 5 -6.60 10.22 -1.50
CA ALA A 5 -6.11 11.58 -1.25
C ALA A 5 -6.54 12.11 0.12
N THR A 6 -6.91 11.22 1.04
CA THR A 6 -7.45 11.59 2.35
C THR A 6 -6.99 10.60 3.41
N ASP A 7 -6.90 11.08 4.63
CA ASP A 7 -6.71 10.30 5.87
C ASP A 7 -7.91 9.40 6.20
N LYS A 8 -9.10 9.74 5.70
CA LYS A 8 -10.32 8.93 5.84
C LYS A 8 -10.31 7.76 4.89
N THR A 9 -10.10 6.57 5.46
CA THR A 9 -9.99 5.33 4.68
C THR A 9 -11.31 4.60 4.47
N ASP A 10 -12.41 5.03 5.10
CA ASP A 10 -13.71 4.32 5.07
C ASP A 10 -14.22 4.06 3.65
N LEU A 11 -14.08 5.05 2.76
CA LEU A 11 -14.49 4.92 1.37
C LEU A 11 -13.61 3.92 0.61
N LEU A 12 -12.29 3.94 0.85
CA LEU A 12 -11.36 2.98 0.24
C LEU A 12 -11.66 1.56 0.72
N GLN A 13 -11.86 1.38 2.03
CA GLN A 13 -12.24 0.11 2.62
C GLN A 13 -13.55 -0.41 2.03
N LEU A 14 -14.56 0.45 1.87
CA LEU A 14 -15.83 0.09 1.26
C LEU A 14 -15.65 -0.36 -0.21
N ILE A 15 -14.83 0.36 -0.99
CA ILE A 15 -14.53 -0.01 -2.37
C ILE A 15 -13.86 -1.40 -2.41
N LEU A 16 -12.85 -1.65 -1.58
CA LEU A 16 -12.11 -2.93 -1.54
C LEU A 16 -12.91 -4.08 -0.91
N LYS A 17 -13.96 -3.76 -0.15
CA LYS A 17 -14.93 -4.74 0.33
C LYS A 17 -15.80 -5.28 -0.81
N HIS A 18 -16.22 -4.42 -1.74
CA HIS A 18 -17.13 -4.78 -2.83
C HIS A 18 -16.44 -5.06 -4.16
N ARG A 19 -15.19 -4.62 -4.31
CA ARG A 19 -14.37 -4.81 -5.51
C ARG A 19 -13.04 -5.45 -5.16
N TRP A 20 -12.50 -6.24 -6.07
CA TRP A 20 -11.19 -6.87 -5.90
C TRP A 20 -10.23 -6.50 -7.02
N ILE A 21 -8.94 -6.47 -6.70
CA ILE A 21 -7.86 -6.10 -7.61
C ILE A 21 -7.41 -7.38 -8.34
N PRO A 22 -7.57 -7.46 -9.68
CA PRO A 22 -7.13 -8.65 -10.41
C PRO A 22 -5.61 -8.80 -10.38
N ARG A 23 -5.17 -10.06 -10.35
CA ARG A 23 -3.78 -10.43 -10.60
C ARG A 23 -3.28 -9.85 -11.93
N GLN A 24 -2.12 -9.21 -11.92
CA GLN A 24 -1.48 -8.64 -13.11
C GLN A 24 -0.46 -9.62 -13.70
N ASP A 25 -0.95 -10.69 -14.36
CA ASP A 25 -0.09 -11.64 -15.05
C ASP A 25 -0.06 -11.41 -16.56
N ALA A 26 1.16 -11.33 -17.13
CA ALA A 26 1.38 -11.33 -18.58
C ALA A 26 1.66 -12.73 -19.15
N ALA A 27 2.12 -13.73 -18.37
CA ALA A 27 2.46 -15.04 -18.92
C ALA A 27 2.79 -16.10 -17.86
N THR A 28 1.83 -16.73 -17.18
CA THR A 28 1.94 -18.18 -16.81
C THR A 28 0.64 -18.76 -16.24
N ARG A 29 -0.03 -19.55 -17.08
CA ARG A 29 -0.62 -20.87 -16.79
C ARG A 29 -1.49 -21.05 -15.52
N LYS A 30 -2.81 -21.20 -15.78
CA LYS A 30 -3.78 -22.10 -15.11
C LYS A 30 -3.67 -22.23 -13.57
N CYS A 31 -3.84 -21.14 -12.84
CA CYS A 31 -4.40 -21.21 -11.50
C CYS A 31 -5.82 -20.67 -11.55
N SER A 32 -6.75 -21.44 -10.99
CA SER A 32 -8.19 -21.16 -10.95
C SER A 32 -8.45 -19.73 -10.49
N ALA A 33 -9.39 -19.06 -11.14
CA ALA A 33 -9.81 -17.72 -10.75
C ALA A 33 -10.14 -17.68 -9.25
N PRO A 34 -9.70 -16.64 -8.51
CA PRO A 34 -10.09 -16.48 -7.13
C PRO A 34 -11.62 -16.49 -7.02
N HIS A 35 -12.16 -17.41 -6.23
CA HIS A 35 -13.57 -17.37 -5.88
C HIS A 35 -13.78 -16.24 -4.87
N HIS A 36 -14.07 -15.03 -5.36
CA HIS A 36 -14.61 -13.96 -4.54
C HIS A 36 -16.13 -13.89 -4.78
N PRO A 37 -16.95 -14.67 -4.05
CA PRO A 37 -18.39 -14.66 -4.26
C PRO A 37 -18.96 -13.24 -4.04
N GLY A 38 -19.50 -12.65 -5.10
CA GLY A 38 -20.21 -11.37 -5.06
C GLY A 38 -19.38 -10.09 -5.19
N LYS A 39 -18.05 -10.15 -5.39
CA LYS A 39 -17.23 -8.95 -5.62
C LYS A 39 -17.05 -8.63 -7.11
N ALA A 40 -17.16 -7.36 -7.47
CA ALA A 40 -16.88 -6.91 -8.84
C ALA A 40 -15.36 -6.80 -9.09
N VAL A 41 -14.90 -7.24 -10.26
CA VAL A 41 -13.49 -7.13 -10.66
C VAL A 41 -13.18 -5.69 -11.02
N LEU A 42 -12.11 -5.11 -10.47
CA LEU A 42 -11.57 -3.84 -11.00
C LEU A 42 -10.97 -4.08 -12.38
N LYS A 43 -11.42 -3.33 -13.39
CA LYS A 43 -10.87 -3.46 -14.74
C LYS A 43 -9.43 -2.94 -14.76
N LEU A 44 -8.61 -3.46 -15.66
CA LEU A 44 -7.23 -3.00 -15.85
C LEU A 44 -7.06 -1.46 -15.92
N PRO A 45 -7.87 -0.69 -16.68
CA PRO A 45 -7.80 0.77 -16.64
C PRO A 45 -8.10 1.35 -15.26
N GLU A 46 -9.08 0.81 -14.53
CA GLU A 46 -9.40 1.27 -13.17
C GLU A 46 -8.23 1.02 -12.21
N VAL A 47 -7.50 -0.10 -12.35
CA VAL A 47 -6.31 -0.40 -11.55
C VAL A 47 -5.16 0.55 -11.91
N ARG A 48 -4.99 0.89 -13.20
CA ARG A 48 -3.98 1.88 -13.62
C ARG A 48 -4.30 3.27 -13.06
N ASP A 49 -5.57 3.67 -13.10
CA ASP A 49 -6.03 4.94 -12.52
C ASP A 49 -5.83 4.94 -11.01
N LEU A 50 -6.13 3.83 -10.33
CA LEU A 50 -5.88 3.65 -8.89
C LEU A 50 -4.39 3.88 -8.57
N LEU A 51 -3.50 3.22 -9.30
CA LEU A 51 -2.05 3.34 -9.12
C LEU A 51 -1.57 4.77 -9.40
N CYS A 52 -2.07 5.40 -10.47
CA CYS A 52 -1.73 6.78 -10.81
C CYS A 52 -2.14 7.74 -9.68
N VAL A 53 -3.36 7.60 -9.15
CA VAL A 53 -3.81 8.43 -8.02
C VAL A 53 -3.00 8.12 -6.76
N ALA A 54 -2.73 6.85 -6.44
CA ALA A 54 -1.96 6.46 -5.26
C ALA A 54 -0.55 7.06 -5.30
N LEU A 55 0.13 6.96 -6.45
CA LEU A 55 1.46 7.52 -6.66
C LEU A 55 1.47 9.05 -6.66
N ASN A 56 0.37 9.72 -6.99
CA ASN A 56 0.26 11.18 -6.82
C ASN A 56 -0.08 11.60 -5.38
N GLN A 57 -0.49 10.66 -4.53
CA GLN A 57 -0.96 10.90 -3.15
C GLN A 57 -0.10 10.14 -2.14
N VAL A 58 1.21 10.09 -2.39
CA VAL A 58 2.20 9.35 -1.57
C VAL A 58 2.29 9.87 -0.14
N HIS A 59 1.97 11.14 0.09
CA HIS A 59 1.91 11.74 1.43
C HIS A 59 0.83 11.11 2.33
N PHE A 60 -0.22 10.51 1.74
CA PHE A 60 -1.23 9.73 2.47
C PHE A 60 -0.97 8.22 2.42
N ALA A 61 0.23 7.79 2.00
CA ALA A 61 0.50 6.37 1.79
C ALA A 61 0.39 5.52 3.04
N ALA A 62 0.69 6.05 4.23
CA ALA A 62 0.45 5.32 5.48
C ALA A 62 -1.03 4.91 5.66
N CYS A 63 -1.98 5.68 5.12
CA CYS A 63 -3.41 5.37 5.20
C CYS A 63 -3.84 4.33 4.16
N TRP A 64 -3.42 4.49 2.90
CA TRP A 64 -3.92 3.65 1.82
C TRP A 64 -3.08 2.41 1.54
N LEU A 65 -1.77 2.43 1.80
CA LEU A 65 -0.85 1.35 1.43
C LEU A 65 -1.20 0.03 2.12
N PRO A 66 -1.40 -0.04 3.44
CA PRO A 66 -1.80 -1.30 4.09
C PRO A 66 -3.11 -1.86 3.53
N LEU A 67 -4.07 -0.99 3.22
CA LEU A 67 -5.37 -1.39 2.69
C LEU A 67 -5.26 -1.98 1.28
N LEU A 68 -4.46 -1.36 0.41
CA LEU A 68 -4.23 -1.87 -0.93
C LEU A 68 -3.47 -3.21 -0.91
N LEU A 69 -2.44 -3.34 -0.07
CA LEU A 69 -1.69 -4.59 0.06
C LEU A 69 -2.55 -5.72 0.62
N LYS A 70 -3.35 -5.47 1.68
CA LYS A 70 -4.33 -6.42 2.22
C LYS A 70 -5.42 -6.80 1.22
N ALA A 71 -5.77 -5.89 0.32
CA ALA A 71 -6.71 -6.17 -0.78
C ALA A 71 -6.07 -6.93 -1.95
N GLY A 72 -4.78 -7.25 -1.86
CA GLY A 72 -4.07 -8.07 -2.84
C GLY A 72 -3.39 -7.30 -3.95
N LEU A 73 -3.18 -5.99 -3.80
CA LEU A 73 -2.36 -5.24 -4.75
C LEU A 73 -0.93 -5.77 -4.75
N GLU A 74 -0.38 -6.05 -5.94
CA GLU A 74 1.00 -6.48 -6.06
C GLU A 74 1.97 -5.34 -5.67
N PRO A 75 2.81 -5.50 -4.63
CA PRO A 75 3.68 -4.44 -4.13
C PRO A 75 4.67 -3.91 -5.16
N SER A 76 5.11 -4.75 -6.11
CA SER A 76 6.04 -4.35 -7.17
C SER A 76 5.48 -3.26 -8.09
N LEU A 77 4.16 -3.12 -8.19
CA LEU A 77 3.51 -2.05 -8.95
C LEU A 77 3.72 -0.66 -8.33
N LEU A 78 4.01 -0.62 -7.02
CA LEU A 78 4.29 0.60 -6.26
C LEU A 78 5.79 0.93 -6.16
N LEU A 79 6.68 0.01 -6.59
CA LEU A 79 8.13 0.23 -6.60
C LEU A 79 8.56 1.17 -7.74
N GLN A 80 8.14 2.43 -7.65
CA GLN A 80 8.50 3.50 -8.58
C GLN A 80 9.44 4.50 -7.89
N PRO A 81 10.39 5.13 -8.61
CA PRO A 81 11.31 6.11 -8.02
C PRO A 81 10.58 7.19 -7.21
N HIS A 82 9.47 7.71 -7.73
CA HIS A 82 8.66 8.73 -7.06
C HIS A 82 8.13 8.28 -5.69
N MET A 83 7.65 7.03 -5.57
CA MET A 83 7.21 6.46 -4.29
C MET A 83 8.39 6.39 -3.30
N LEU A 84 9.55 5.91 -3.75
CA LEU A 84 10.76 5.79 -2.93
C LEU A 84 11.33 7.15 -2.52
N GLU A 85 11.15 8.20 -3.33
CA GLU A 85 11.61 9.55 -3.05
C GLU A 85 10.73 10.28 -2.04
N GLN A 86 9.40 10.15 -2.17
CA GLN A 86 8.45 10.99 -1.41
C GLN A 86 7.79 10.29 -0.23
N ALA A 87 7.77 8.95 -0.18
CA ALA A 87 7.12 8.25 0.92
C ALA A 87 7.78 8.56 2.25
N ASP A 88 6.96 8.63 3.30
CA ASP A 88 7.47 8.66 4.67
C ASP A 88 8.39 7.45 4.94
N GLY A 89 9.35 7.59 5.86
CA GLY A 89 10.30 6.54 6.18
C GLY A 89 9.64 5.25 6.67
N GLU A 90 8.58 5.35 7.48
CA GLU A 90 7.83 4.17 7.97
C GLU A 90 7.07 3.49 6.83
N VAL A 91 6.45 4.28 5.95
CA VAL A 91 5.76 3.78 4.76
C VAL A 91 6.73 3.05 3.84
N LEU A 92 7.94 3.61 3.67
CA LEU A 92 8.96 3.02 2.83
C LEU A 92 9.46 1.70 3.42
N ASN A 93 9.73 1.66 4.73
CA ASN A 93 10.09 0.42 5.43
C ASN A 93 8.99 -0.65 5.28
N TYR A 94 7.73 -0.25 5.50
CA TYR A 94 6.58 -1.12 5.32
C TYR A 94 6.49 -1.67 3.90
N LEU A 95 6.63 -0.84 2.86
CA LEU A 95 6.60 -1.31 1.46
C LEU A 95 7.74 -2.31 1.16
N LEU A 96 8.94 -2.03 1.67
CA LEU A 96 10.12 -2.85 1.43
C LEU A 96 9.99 -4.26 2.05
N ASP A 97 9.27 -4.39 3.17
CA ASP A 97 8.95 -5.69 3.78
C ASP A 97 8.04 -6.57 2.93
N PHE A 98 7.44 -6.04 1.87
CA PHE A 98 6.66 -6.84 0.93
C PHE A 98 7.44 -7.18 -0.34
N VAL A 99 8.72 -6.84 -0.47
CA VAL A 99 9.48 -7.11 -1.70
C VAL A 99 10.85 -7.69 -1.38
N ASN A 100 11.48 -8.31 -2.37
CA ASN A 100 12.87 -8.72 -2.20
C ASN A 100 13.80 -7.50 -2.37
N TRP A 101 14.10 -6.82 -1.26
CA TRP A 101 14.94 -5.62 -1.25
C TRP A 101 16.35 -5.87 -1.80
N SER A 102 16.87 -7.10 -1.69
CA SER A 102 18.20 -7.43 -2.25
C SER A 102 18.24 -7.36 -3.78
N THR A 103 17.10 -7.60 -4.44
CA THR A 103 16.96 -7.65 -5.91
C THR A 103 16.43 -6.35 -6.53
N LEU A 104 16.36 -5.26 -5.76
CA LEU A 104 15.96 -3.96 -6.30
C LEU A 104 16.88 -3.53 -7.45
N SER A 105 16.29 -2.91 -8.47
CA SER A 105 17.04 -2.41 -9.62
C SER A 105 17.98 -1.27 -9.19
N PRO A 106 19.10 -1.07 -9.91
CA PRO A 106 20.08 -0.03 -9.57
C PRO A 106 19.48 1.39 -9.40
N PRO A 107 18.51 1.84 -10.22
CA PRO A 107 17.89 3.16 -10.03
C PRO A 107 17.16 3.29 -8.68
N LEU A 108 16.45 2.25 -8.24
CA LEU A 108 15.73 2.29 -6.97
C LEU A 108 16.70 2.24 -5.79
N LYS A 109 17.76 1.44 -5.89
CA LYS A 109 18.84 1.40 -4.88
C LYS A 109 19.50 2.77 -4.71
N HIS A 110 19.81 3.45 -5.81
CA HIS A 110 20.39 4.79 -5.76
C HIS A 110 19.50 5.80 -5.02
N VAL A 111 18.17 5.75 -5.21
CA VAL A 111 17.24 6.60 -4.46
C VAL A 111 17.31 6.31 -2.95
N LEU A 112 17.32 5.02 -2.58
CA LEU A 112 17.42 4.58 -1.19
C LEU A 112 18.75 5.00 -0.54
N ASP A 113 19.86 4.81 -1.23
CA ASP A 113 21.20 5.19 -0.76
C ASP A 113 21.30 6.70 -0.56
N ARG A 114 20.75 7.49 -1.49
CA ARG A 114 20.66 8.95 -1.35
C ARG A 114 19.86 9.35 -0.12
N ARG A 115 18.65 8.78 0.07
CA ARG A 115 17.82 9.10 1.24
C ARG A 115 18.49 8.71 2.57
N ARG A 116 19.20 7.59 2.59
CA ARG A 116 20.01 7.16 3.74
C ARG A 116 21.13 8.16 4.03
N ALA A 117 21.87 8.60 3.00
CA ALA A 117 22.95 9.58 3.15
C ALA A 117 22.45 10.96 3.60
N GLU A 118 21.28 11.38 3.11
CA GLU A 118 20.61 12.63 3.47
C GLU A 118 19.89 12.56 4.84
N LYS A 119 19.86 11.38 5.48
CA LYS A 119 19.14 11.10 6.74
C LYS A 119 17.64 11.40 6.66
N THR A 120 17.04 11.29 5.48
CA THR A 120 15.59 11.43 5.24
C THR A 120 14.84 10.09 5.35
N TRP A 121 15.58 9.01 5.58
CA TRP A 121 15.05 7.66 5.80
C TRP A 121 16.02 6.85 6.67
N GLU A 122 15.48 6.22 7.70
CA GLU A 122 16.17 5.23 8.52
C GLU A 122 15.65 3.83 8.17
N PRO A 123 16.49 2.96 7.57
CA PRO A 123 16.09 1.61 7.21
C PRO A 123 15.92 0.74 8.45
N CYS A 124 14.97 -0.20 8.42
CA CYS A 124 14.92 -1.23 9.44
C CYS A 124 16.21 -2.06 9.46
N PRO A 125 16.69 -2.52 10.65
CA PRO A 125 17.98 -3.19 10.79
C PRO A 125 18.16 -4.44 9.89
N HIS A 126 17.08 -5.14 9.57
CA HIS A 126 17.15 -6.34 8.72
C HIS A 126 17.44 -6.04 7.25
N PHE A 127 17.23 -4.80 6.79
CA PHE A 127 17.54 -4.41 5.41
C PHE A 127 19.03 -4.30 5.11
N ASP A 128 19.89 -4.21 6.13
CA ASP A 128 21.35 -4.22 5.95
C ASP A 128 21.90 -5.64 5.67
N SER A 129 21.04 -6.65 5.77
CA SER A 129 21.36 -8.05 5.47
C SER A 129 20.57 -8.59 4.27
N ILE A 130 21.03 -9.71 3.74
CA ILE A 130 20.27 -10.48 2.75
C ILE A 130 18.99 -10.99 3.44
N PRO A 131 17.81 -10.91 2.80
CA PRO A 131 16.58 -11.43 3.38
C PRO A 131 16.73 -12.88 3.84
N CYS A 132 16.18 -13.19 5.01
CA CYS A 132 16.21 -14.54 5.53
C CYS A 132 15.46 -15.52 4.61
N LEU A 133 15.83 -16.80 4.66
CA LEU A 133 15.26 -17.81 3.77
C LEU A 133 13.73 -17.93 3.92
N SER A 134 13.20 -17.85 5.14
CA SER A 134 11.76 -17.89 5.38
C SER A 134 11.03 -16.75 4.67
N HIS A 135 11.60 -15.54 4.69
CA HIS A 135 11.05 -14.39 3.98
C HIS A 135 11.10 -14.57 2.46
N MET A 136 12.24 -15.04 1.92
CA MET A 136 12.35 -15.35 0.49
C MET A 136 11.34 -16.41 0.05
N CYS A 137 11.15 -17.47 0.85
CA CYS A 137 10.14 -18.50 0.60
C CYS A 137 8.73 -17.91 0.57
N ARG A 138 8.40 -17.05 1.54
CA ARG A 138 7.10 -16.35 1.56
C ARG A 138 6.86 -15.52 0.31
N LEU A 139 7.87 -14.77 -0.15
CA LEU A 139 7.77 -13.99 -1.39
C LEU A 139 7.55 -14.89 -2.61
N GLN A 140 8.25 -16.03 -2.69
CA GLN A 140 8.06 -17.00 -3.79
C GLN A 140 6.66 -17.63 -3.79
N VAL A 141 6.12 -17.96 -2.61
CA VAL A 141 4.73 -18.43 -2.48
C VAL A 141 3.75 -17.38 -3.02
N ARG A 142 3.98 -16.10 -2.74
CA ARG A 142 3.16 -15.00 -3.29
C ARG A 142 3.26 -14.88 -4.80
N VAL A 143 4.44 -15.05 -5.39
CA VAL A 143 4.63 -15.02 -6.85
C VAL A 143 3.82 -16.14 -7.53
N VAL A 144 3.80 -17.34 -6.94
CA VAL A 144 3.06 -18.48 -7.50
C VAL A 144 1.55 -18.31 -7.36
N LEU A 145 1.08 -17.99 -6.15
CA LEU A 145 -0.36 -17.90 -5.85
C LEU A 145 -1.00 -16.60 -6.35
N GLY A 146 -0.24 -15.52 -6.40
CA GLY A 146 -0.74 -14.15 -6.60
C GLY A 146 -1.08 -13.46 -5.27
N SER A 147 -0.83 -12.14 -5.21
CA SER A 147 -1.12 -11.32 -4.02
C SER A 147 -2.60 -11.30 -3.65
N ASP A 148 -3.48 -11.25 -4.64
CA ASP A 148 -4.95 -11.33 -4.50
C ASP A 148 -5.41 -12.61 -3.81
N SER A 149 -4.89 -13.75 -4.25
CA SER A 149 -5.25 -15.05 -3.68
C SER A 149 -4.62 -15.26 -2.31
N LEU A 150 -3.36 -14.85 -2.12
CA LEU A 150 -2.63 -15.05 -0.87
C LEU A 150 -3.21 -14.22 0.28
N MET A 151 -3.66 -13.00 0.03
CA MET A 151 -4.25 -12.17 1.09
C MET A 151 -5.65 -12.64 1.51
N GLY A 152 -6.30 -13.49 0.71
CA GLY A 152 -7.55 -14.16 1.07
C GLY A 152 -7.36 -15.29 2.09
N THR A 153 -8.37 -15.53 2.93
CA THR A 153 -8.37 -16.62 3.93
C THR A 153 -8.55 -17.99 3.29
N ASP A 154 -9.43 -18.10 2.31
CA ASP A 154 -9.87 -19.39 1.76
C ASP A 154 -8.76 -20.20 1.09
N VAL A 155 -7.83 -19.52 0.41
CA VAL A 155 -6.72 -20.17 -0.30
C VAL A 155 -5.62 -20.58 0.67
N VAL A 156 -5.26 -19.69 1.60
CA VAL A 156 -4.17 -19.93 2.56
C VAL A 156 -4.50 -21.07 3.51
N GLU A 157 -5.75 -21.17 3.97
CA GLU A 157 -6.20 -22.27 4.84
C GLU A 157 -6.18 -23.65 4.16
N ARG A 158 -6.16 -23.70 2.83
CA ARG A 158 -6.09 -24.95 2.05
C ARG A 158 -4.66 -25.35 1.68
N LEU A 159 -3.67 -24.51 1.96
CA LEU A 159 -2.27 -24.84 1.68
C LEU A 159 -1.83 -25.99 2.60
N PRO A 160 -0.98 -26.92 2.10
CA PRO A 160 -0.45 -28.03 2.90
C PRO A 160 0.68 -27.54 3.83
N VAL A 161 0.39 -26.54 4.65
CA VAL A 161 1.32 -25.92 5.62
C VAL A 161 0.65 -25.86 7.00
N PRO A 162 1.43 -25.85 8.10
CA PRO A 162 0.88 -25.61 9.43
C PRO A 162 0.12 -24.29 9.48
N SER A 163 -1.06 -24.29 10.09
CA SER A 163 -1.94 -23.11 10.19
C SER A 163 -1.28 -21.90 10.86
N LEU A 164 -0.28 -22.13 11.73
CA LEU A 164 0.52 -21.09 12.35
C LEU A 164 1.29 -20.23 11.31
N LEU A 165 1.64 -20.80 10.15
CA LEU A 165 2.31 -20.08 9.07
C LEU A 165 1.36 -19.24 8.22
N ASN A 166 0.04 -19.39 8.35
CA ASN A 166 -0.92 -18.66 7.53
C ASN A 166 -0.79 -17.14 7.74
N GLY A 167 -0.65 -16.71 9.00
CA GLY A 167 -0.42 -15.30 9.33
C GLY A 167 0.89 -14.76 8.77
N PHE A 168 1.96 -15.56 8.88
CA PHE A 168 3.26 -15.23 8.29
C PHE A 168 3.16 -15.10 6.76
N LEU A 169 2.55 -16.07 6.07
CA LEU A 169 2.36 -16.03 4.62
C LEU A 169 1.51 -14.84 4.17
N GLN A 170 0.56 -14.40 5.01
CA GLN A 170 -0.26 -13.22 4.80
C GLN A 170 0.40 -11.91 5.27
N PHE A 171 1.68 -11.93 5.63
CA PHE A 171 2.44 -10.74 6.03
C PHE A 171 1.83 -10.03 7.26
N ARG A 172 1.07 -10.75 8.11
CA ARG A 172 0.43 -10.19 9.31
C ARG A 172 1.40 -9.89 10.45
N ASP A 173 2.63 -10.38 10.34
CA ASP A 173 3.76 -10.14 11.24
C ASP A 173 4.41 -8.76 11.04
N ILE A 174 4.12 -8.06 9.93
CA ILE A 174 4.70 -6.75 9.63
C ILE A 174 3.83 -5.65 10.21
N SER A 175 4.45 -4.73 10.94
CA SER A 175 3.78 -3.59 11.57
C SER A 175 3.35 -2.55 10.54
N GLU A 176 2.09 -2.14 10.59
CA GLU A 176 1.57 -1.07 9.73
C GLU A 176 2.16 0.30 10.12
N PRO A 177 2.42 1.19 9.14
CA PRO A 177 2.94 2.53 9.40
C PRO A 177 1.92 3.35 10.19
N LEU A 178 2.38 4.12 11.15
CA LEU A 178 1.51 4.99 11.93
C LEU A 178 1.30 6.29 11.16
N TYR A 179 0.05 6.60 10.83
CA TYR A 179 -0.25 7.92 10.30
C TYR A 179 -0.27 8.94 11.46
N THR A 180 0.85 9.62 11.65
CA THR A 180 0.93 10.72 12.62
C THR A 180 0.38 11.97 11.95
N HIS A 181 -0.81 12.44 12.36
CA HIS A 181 -1.34 13.72 11.93
C HIS A 181 -0.32 14.82 12.26
N SER A 182 0.38 15.33 11.25
CA SER A 182 0.98 16.65 11.37
C SER A 182 -0.18 17.65 11.32
N PRO A 183 -0.37 18.51 12.35
CA PRO A 183 -1.38 19.56 12.31
C PRO A 183 -0.89 20.68 11.39
N GLN A 184 -0.81 20.41 10.09
CA GLN A 184 -0.70 21.45 9.09
C GLN A 184 -2.13 21.75 8.64
N SER A 185 -2.55 22.98 8.95
CA SER A 185 -3.83 23.57 8.58
C SER A 185 -4.23 23.19 7.16
N SER A 186 -5.28 22.37 7.05
CA SER A 186 -5.91 22.08 5.78
C SER A 186 -6.31 23.41 5.11
N PRO A 187 -5.93 23.68 3.85
CA PRO A 187 -6.31 24.91 3.13
C PRO A 187 -7.85 25.03 2.92
N LEU A 188 -8.60 23.95 3.18
CA LEU A 188 -10.05 23.96 3.27
C LEU A 188 -10.59 24.63 4.55
N SER A 189 -9.84 24.55 5.66
CA SER A 189 -10.25 25.14 6.94
C SER A 189 -10.13 26.66 6.92
N GLU A 190 -9.09 27.21 6.27
CA GLU A 190 -8.94 28.65 6.07
C GLU A 190 -10.07 29.22 5.20
N ARG A 191 -10.45 28.50 4.14
CA ARG A 191 -11.51 28.93 3.22
C ARG A 191 -12.91 28.94 3.87
N MET A 192 -13.16 28.07 4.86
CA MET A 192 -14.40 28.08 5.63
C MET A 192 -14.43 29.22 6.65
N HIS A 193 -13.30 29.50 7.30
CA HIS A 193 -13.21 30.58 8.29
C HIS A 193 -13.35 31.96 7.63
N GLU A 194 -12.79 32.13 6.42
CA GLU A 194 -12.91 33.35 5.63
C GLU A 194 -14.37 33.59 5.20
N TYR A 195 -15.08 32.53 4.80
CA TYR A 195 -16.50 32.62 4.42
C TYR A 195 -17.40 33.00 5.61
N GLU A 196 -17.17 32.42 6.80
CA GLU A 196 -17.92 32.78 8.01
C GLU A 196 -17.67 34.23 8.47
N SER A 197 -16.43 34.72 8.30
CA SER A 197 -16.07 36.10 8.67
C SER A 197 -16.72 37.16 7.79
N THR A 198 -17.03 36.84 6.52
CA THR A 198 -17.69 37.78 5.59
C THR A 198 -19.21 37.95 5.80
N HIS A 199 -19.85 37.07 6.59
CA HIS A 199 -21.30 37.11 6.80
C HIS A 199 -21.74 37.64 8.17
N GLN A 200 -20.82 38.07 9.03
CA GLN A 200 -21.15 38.66 10.32
C GLN A 200 -21.33 40.19 10.24
N HIS A 201 -22.30 40.65 9.47
CA HIS A 201 -22.78 42.03 9.57
C HIS A 201 -23.62 42.18 10.85
N ARG A 202 -23.00 42.74 11.89
CA ARG A 202 -23.64 43.21 13.12
C ARG A 202 -24.67 44.30 12.75
N HIS A 203 -25.95 44.04 13.00
CA HIS A 203 -26.96 45.09 13.12
C HIS A 203 -26.58 46.00 14.30
N VAL A 204 -26.24 47.25 13.99
CA VAL A 204 -26.10 48.32 14.98
C VAL A 204 -27.50 48.84 15.28
N LEU A 205 -27.93 48.69 16.53
CA LEU A 205 -29.02 49.44 17.15
C LEU A 205 -28.39 50.42 18.15
#